data_AF-A0A6A3MGN8-F1
#
_entry.id   AF-A0A6A3MGN8-F1
#
_cell.length_a   1.000
_cell.length_b   1.000
_cell.length_c   1.000
_cell.angle_alpha   90.00
_cell.angle_beta   90.00
_cell.angle_gamma   90.00
#
_symmetry.space_group_name_H-M   'P 1'
#
loop_
_entity.id
_entity.type
_entity.pdbx_description
1 polymer ?
#
loop_
_entity_poly.entity_id
_entity_poly.type
_entity_poly.pdbx_seq_one_letter_code
_entity_poly.pdbx_strand_id
1 'polypeptide(L)'
;MREVIGLALALIACICSSNSEGHQVPDVGSVKSDQFPAGVPLSGLQWGGGEDPVTSLVILYPLDGAIETSPFRLATAINIQAGGADLYRQLYADLNICFEASNVTFSCSPAGKPLVGLQDWEFGNYTMQAFFTHVDDDGEPRGERYWTSQPVTFSIVSRSQFAARTADFTRSRQAKYRADFGLSLTGWASQQQRQRPQEILQRLEGDRVGLLHRAVPDDEIHNMEQNEELVLLVGVKTALTTNFALRQAVRETWASPEVLPRGVKVLFVGCRPLSLVAEDSASETPIQEAERRRLREAIALEKLVYGDLLTDELDCDDSYLDLSNKVKEFLHVAATQYSHAQFVMLADDDVYVRADKLLKYLERLGPQTRYYSGQVPSVQHARKDKPNRDARLRYSLSVEQYPLSEVPPMAMGAYFFLSMDCAKFISKNRHRLRDLNGIDDITIPLWMLAIQVHVQHLPWLGYLRSEPCNDKFVAFGDLSPLALREVHNNLQEQRRFCQGFERNLWLKASNGAKQNDLYTYRVLPWYPEQLQFDFVILNADNVDMLQITTTISTPTHAGIKVSYFPSNETFSVYTRRVCAEARLSFPSAVNSTACTEIRKVVESKLHNFREDLVASET
;
A
#
# COMPACT_ATOMS: atom_id res chain seq x y z
N MET A 1 27.44 43.66 32.31
CA MET A 1 27.45 42.26 31.82
C MET A 1 26.77 41.27 32.77
N ARG A 2 27.01 41.29 34.09
CA ARG A 2 26.41 40.33 35.05
C ARG A 2 24.90 40.49 35.32
N GLU A 3 24.32 41.69 35.20
CA GLU A 3 22.91 41.93 35.57
C GLU A 3 21.89 41.67 34.46
N VAL A 4 22.31 41.72 33.19
CA VAL A 4 21.37 41.67 32.05
C VAL A 4 21.03 40.23 31.62
N ILE A 5 21.89 39.26 31.96
CA ILE A 5 21.65 37.81 31.77
C ILE A 5 20.68 37.26 32.83
N GLY A 6 20.60 37.91 33.99
CA GLY A 6 19.71 37.49 35.09
C GLY A 6 18.23 37.77 34.83
N LEU A 7 17.89 38.85 34.10
CA LEU A 7 16.49 39.22 33.83
C LEU A 7 15.83 38.38 32.72
N ALA A 8 16.60 37.79 31.80
CA ALA A 8 16.08 36.96 30.71
C ALA A 8 15.59 35.57 31.16
N LEU A 9 15.90 35.15 32.40
CA LEU A 9 15.62 33.81 32.92
C LEU A 9 14.30 33.68 33.70
N ALA A 10 13.56 34.77 33.92
CA ALA A 10 12.36 34.79 34.76
C ALA A 10 11.02 34.67 33.98
N LEU A 11 11.04 34.57 32.66
CA LEU A 11 9.86 34.70 31.80
C LEU A 11 9.24 33.38 31.30
N ILE A 12 9.69 32.21 31.77
CA ILE A 12 9.21 30.87 31.31
C ILE A 12 8.38 30.14 32.39
N ALA A 13 7.71 30.88 33.29
CA ALA A 13 7.06 30.28 34.46
C ALA A 13 5.55 30.49 34.62
N CYS A 14 4.79 30.96 33.62
CA CYS A 14 3.37 31.24 33.85
C CYS A 14 2.44 31.04 32.64
N ILE A 15 1.41 30.20 32.87
CA ILE A 15 0.02 30.25 32.38
C ILE A 15 -0.41 29.09 31.45
N CYS A 16 -1.17 28.15 32.04
CA CYS A 16 -2.23 27.35 31.42
C CYS A 16 -3.55 27.64 32.17
N SER A 17 -4.69 27.85 31.46
CA SER A 17 -6.01 27.18 31.69
C SER A 17 -7.26 27.98 31.25
N SER A 18 -8.30 27.21 30.94
CA SER A 18 -9.77 27.46 30.80
C SER A 18 -10.29 27.80 29.37
N ASN A 19 -11.09 26.92 28.73
CA ASN A 19 -12.53 26.56 28.87
C ASN A 19 -13.47 27.71 28.42
N SER A 20 -14.62 27.57 27.74
CA SER A 20 -15.49 26.44 27.32
C SER A 20 -16.68 26.96 26.48
N GLU A 21 -17.50 26.01 25.97
CA GLU A 21 -18.92 26.10 25.51
C GLU A 21 -19.19 26.59 24.07
N GLY A 22 -20.06 26.01 23.24
CA GLY A 22 -21.12 25.00 23.36
C GLY A 22 -22.25 25.40 22.39
N HIS A 23 -22.96 24.48 21.71
CA HIS A 23 -24.40 24.57 21.31
C HIS A 23 -24.86 23.42 20.38
N GLN A 24 -26.17 23.15 20.45
CA GLN A 24 -26.90 21.94 20.04
C GLN A 24 -27.88 22.17 18.84
N VAL A 25 -28.06 21.12 18.01
CA VAL A 25 -29.36 20.53 17.47
C VAL A 25 -30.15 21.39 16.43
N PRO A 26 -31.00 20.87 15.48
CA PRO A 26 -31.65 19.55 15.32
C PRO A 26 -31.63 18.88 13.91
N ASP A 27 -32.28 17.70 13.95
CA ASP A 27 -32.63 16.62 13.03
C ASP A 27 -33.60 16.93 11.85
N VAL A 28 -33.71 15.97 10.91
CA VAL A 28 -34.94 15.43 10.24
C VAL A 28 -34.64 14.89 8.83
N GLY A 29 -35.05 13.63 8.57
CA GLY A 29 -35.73 13.29 7.30
C GLY A 29 -35.22 12.07 6.51
N SER A 30 -35.92 10.95 6.63
CA SER A 30 -35.78 9.69 5.86
C SER A 30 -36.59 9.67 4.55
N VAL A 31 -36.07 9.10 3.45
CA VAL A 31 -36.89 8.55 2.33
C VAL A 31 -36.20 7.33 1.68
N LYS A 32 -37.04 6.42 1.17
CA LYS A 32 -36.83 5.03 0.71
C LYS A 32 -36.24 4.85 -0.71
N SER A 33 -35.86 3.60 -0.95
CA SER A 33 -35.40 2.90 -2.17
C SER A 33 -36.36 2.86 -3.36
N ASP A 34 -35.83 2.77 -4.59
CA ASP A 34 -36.23 1.81 -5.65
C ASP A 34 -35.19 1.82 -6.81
N GLN A 35 -34.58 0.65 -7.12
CA GLN A 35 -34.80 -0.23 -8.30
C GLN A 35 -34.25 0.28 -9.64
N PHE A 36 -33.30 -0.50 -10.20
CA PHE A 36 -32.78 -0.37 -11.56
C PHE A 36 -33.45 -1.39 -12.50
N PRO A 37 -33.65 -1.07 -13.80
CA PRO A 37 -34.37 -1.89 -14.75
C PRO A 37 -33.57 -3.12 -15.22
N ALA A 38 -34.27 -4.25 -15.31
CA ALA A 38 -33.82 -5.46 -15.96
C ALA A 38 -33.72 -5.27 -17.48
N GLY A 39 -32.65 -5.77 -18.08
CA GLY A 39 -32.47 -5.82 -19.54
C GLY A 39 -33.42 -6.81 -20.20
N VAL A 40 -33.80 -6.51 -21.43
CA VAL A 40 -34.77 -7.24 -22.26
C VAL A 40 -34.16 -8.57 -22.77
N PRO A 41 -34.81 -9.73 -22.56
CA PRO A 41 -34.45 -10.95 -23.25
C PRO A 41 -35.09 -10.97 -24.65
N LEU A 42 -34.27 -11.18 -25.68
CA LEU A 42 -34.77 -11.46 -27.02
C LEU A 42 -35.00 -12.96 -27.18
N SER A 43 -36.22 -13.27 -27.57
CA SER A 43 -36.80 -14.58 -27.84
C SER A 43 -36.21 -15.25 -29.08
N GLY A 44 -35.83 -16.52 -28.95
CA GLY A 44 -35.68 -17.42 -30.11
C GLY A 44 -34.81 -18.64 -29.87
N LEU A 45 -35.30 -19.63 -29.11
CA LEU A 45 -35.40 -21.06 -29.50
C LEU A 45 -35.73 -21.93 -28.27
N GLN A 46 -36.78 -22.76 -28.41
CA GLN A 46 -37.07 -23.87 -27.51
C GLN A 46 -36.11 -25.03 -27.79
N TRP A 47 -35.32 -25.41 -26.79
CA TRP A 47 -34.73 -26.75 -26.70
C TRP A 47 -35.56 -27.59 -25.73
N GLY A 48 -35.80 -28.84 -26.07
CA GLY A 48 -36.58 -29.75 -25.26
C GLY A 48 -35.98 -29.94 -23.86
N GLY A 49 -36.69 -29.43 -22.85
CA GLY A 49 -36.68 -29.99 -21.50
C GLY A 49 -35.60 -29.55 -20.50
N GLY A 50 -34.73 -28.59 -20.81
CA GLY A 50 -33.81 -27.99 -19.83
C GLY A 50 -33.37 -26.58 -20.24
N GLU A 51 -33.37 -25.63 -19.31
CA GLU A 51 -32.84 -24.28 -19.56
C GLU A 51 -31.34 -24.34 -19.88
N ASP A 52 -30.89 -23.59 -20.88
CA ASP A 52 -29.46 -23.47 -21.22
C ASP A 52 -28.68 -22.97 -19.99
N PRO A 53 -27.63 -23.69 -19.53
CA PRO A 53 -26.88 -23.29 -18.37
C PRO A 53 -26.06 -22.01 -18.60
N VAL A 54 -25.78 -21.59 -19.83
CA VAL A 54 -25.06 -20.35 -20.14
C VAL A 54 -26.02 -19.18 -20.15
N THR A 55 -25.66 -18.09 -19.46
CA THR A 55 -26.42 -16.83 -19.42
C THR A 55 -25.80 -15.74 -20.27
N SER A 56 -24.47 -15.74 -20.45
CA SER A 56 -23.80 -14.82 -21.36
C SER A 56 -22.35 -15.23 -21.63
N LEU A 57 -21.86 -14.89 -22.82
CA LEU A 57 -20.45 -14.92 -23.20
C LEU A 57 -19.92 -13.49 -23.35
N VAL A 58 -18.87 -13.13 -22.61
CA VAL A 58 -18.32 -11.76 -22.57
C VAL A 58 -16.82 -11.79 -22.83
N ILE A 59 -16.34 -10.91 -23.72
CA ILE A 59 -14.90 -10.67 -23.88
C ILE A 59 -14.43 -9.77 -22.73
N LEU A 60 -13.51 -10.28 -21.92
CA LEU A 60 -12.89 -9.52 -20.82
C LEU A 60 -11.68 -8.72 -21.30
N TYR A 61 -10.90 -9.30 -22.21
CA TYR A 61 -9.76 -8.63 -22.85
C TYR A 61 -9.67 -9.00 -24.34
N PRO A 62 -9.41 -8.02 -25.22
CA PRO A 62 -9.20 -6.59 -24.93
C PRO A 62 -10.50 -5.93 -24.49
N LEU A 63 -10.40 -4.72 -23.92
CA LEU A 63 -11.60 -3.92 -23.59
C LEU A 63 -12.04 -3.13 -24.81
N ASP A 64 -13.31 -2.74 -24.84
CA ASP A 64 -13.80 -1.87 -25.91
C ASP A 64 -13.11 -0.50 -25.86
N GLY A 65 -12.59 -0.07 -27.01
CA GLY A 65 -11.72 1.09 -27.17
C GLY A 65 -10.28 0.90 -26.69
N ALA A 66 -9.86 -0.32 -26.32
CA ALA A 66 -8.50 -0.55 -25.82
C ALA A 66 -7.44 -0.32 -26.90
N ILE A 67 -6.26 0.11 -26.45
CA ILE A 67 -5.05 0.13 -27.28
C ILE A 67 -4.04 -0.84 -26.68
N GLU A 68 -3.63 -1.80 -27.50
CA GLU A 68 -2.75 -2.90 -27.12
C GLU A 68 -1.49 -2.91 -28.00
N THR A 69 -0.47 -3.63 -27.53
CA THR A 69 0.71 -3.98 -28.33
C THR A 69 0.74 -5.47 -28.56
N SER A 70 1.20 -5.91 -29.74
CA SER A 70 1.41 -7.33 -29.98
C SER A 70 2.63 -7.89 -29.21
N PRO A 71 2.55 -9.12 -28.66
CA PRO A 71 1.34 -9.89 -28.43
C PRO A 71 0.57 -9.40 -27.20
N PHE A 72 -0.75 -9.56 -27.19
CA PHE A 72 -1.61 -9.21 -26.04
C PHE A 72 -2.46 -10.40 -25.58
N ARG A 73 -3.06 -10.28 -24.39
CA ARG A 73 -3.87 -11.34 -23.77
C ARG A 73 -5.32 -11.26 -24.26
N LEU A 74 -5.82 -12.37 -24.81
CA LEU A 74 -7.25 -12.62 -24.98
C LEU A 74 -7.83 -13.28 -23.73
N ALA A 75 -9.02 -12.86 -23.31
CA ALA A 75 -9.73 -13.49 -22.20
C ALA A 75 -11.24 -13.31 -22.34
N THR A 76 -11.99 -14.33 -21.92
CA THR A 76 -13.45 -14.34 -21.90
C THR A 76 -13.99 -14.78 -20.53
N ALA A 77 -15.20 -14.34 -20.23
CA ALA A 77 -16.03 -14.84 -19.14
C ALA A 77 -17.25 -15.55 -19.71
N ILE A 78 -17.54 -16.72 -19.16
CA ILE A 78 -18.74 -17.50 -19.47
C ILE A 78 -19.56 -17.48 -18.19
N ASN A 79 -20.66 -16.72 -18.21
CA ASN A 79 -21.55 -16.69 -17.06
C ASN A 79 -22.53 -17.85 -17.18
N ILE A 80 -22.64 -18.64 -16.12
CA ILE A 80 -23.54 -19.79 -16.05
C ILE A 80 -24.57 -19.58 -14.95
N GLN A 81 -25.75 -20.18 -15.11
CA GLN A 81 -26.79 -20.19 -14.09
C GLN A 81 -26.30 -20.93 -12.83
N ALA A 82 -26.80 -20.50 -11.67
CA ALA A 82 -26.47 -21.15 -10.40
C ALA A 82 -26.88 -22.63 -10.43
N GLY A 83 -25.95 -23.53 -10.10
CA GLY A 83 -26.18 -24.99 -10.18
C GLY A 83 -26.06 -25.58 -11.60
N GLY A 84 -25.89 -24.76 -12.64
CA GLY A 84 -25.78 -25.21 -14.04
C GLY A 84 -24.41 -25.75 -14.45
N ALA A 85 -23.43 -25.84 -13.54
CA ALA A 85 -22.05 -26.19 -13.88
C ALA A 85 -21.88 -27.62 -14.41
N ASP A 86 -22.62 -28.59 -13.86
CA ASP A 86 -22.61 -29.97 -14.35
C ASP A 86 -23.23 -30.08 -15.75
N LEU A 87 -24.35 -29.38 -15.96
CA LEU A 87 -25.03 -29.32 -17.25
C LEU A 87 -24.16 -28.62 -18.30
N TYR A 88 -23.50 -27.51 -17.95
CA TYR A 88 -22.54 -26.83 -18.82
C TYR A 88 -21.42 -27.78 -19.25
N ARG A 89 -20.81 -28.49 -18.30
CA ARG A 89 -19.73 -29.45 -18.59
C ARG A 89 -20.18 -30.60 -19.49
N GLN A 90 -21.47 -30.96 -19.49
CA GLN A 90 -22.03 -31.96 -20.38
C GLN A 90 -22.34 -31.40 -21.77
N LEU A 91 -23.06 -30.27 -21.83
CA LEU A 91 -23.54 -29.69 -23.10
C LEU A 91 -22.44 -29.02 -23.92
N TYR A 92 -21.44 -28.42 -23.27
CA TYR A 92 -20.36 -27.66 -23.92
C TYR A 92 -19.03 -28.45 -23.97
N ALA A 93 -19.04 -29.74 -23.64
CA ALA A 93 -17.83 -30.58 -23.61
C ALA A 93 -17.07 -30.57 -24.95
N ASP A 94 -17.82 -30.64 -26.05
CA ASP A 94 -17.31 -30.80 -27.42
C ASP A 94 -17.30 -29.49 -28.21
N LEU A 95 -17.58 -28.36 -27.54
CA LEU A 95 -17.58 -27.03 -28.14
C LEU A 95 -16.28 -26.29 -27.86
N ASN A 96 -15.94 -25.39 -28.78
CA ASN A 96 -14.81 -24.48 -28.68
C ASN A 96 -15.32 -23.05 -28.68
N ILE A 97 -14.62 -22.17 -27.96
CA ILE A 97 -14.80 -20.72 -28.02
C ILE A 97 -13.84 -20.20 -29.07
N CYS A 98 -14.38 -19.59 -30.11
CA CYS A 98 -13.63 -19.00 -31.20
C CYS A 98 -13.74 -17.47 -31.17
N PHE A 99 -12.63 -16.81 -31.49
CA PHE A 99 -12.53 -15.37 -31.64
C PHE A 99 -12.44 -15.04 -33.12
N GLU A 100 -13.32 -14.18 -33.59
CA GLU A 100 -13.35 -13.70 -34.97
C GLU A 100 -13.25 -12.18 -34.99
N ALA A 101 -12.40 -11.67 -35.86
CA ALA A 101 -12.40 -10.26 -36.23
C ALA A 101 -12.30 -10.13 -37.74
N SER A 102 -13.06 -9.20 -38.33
CA SER A 102 -13.07 -8.98 -39.80
C SER A 102 -13.32 -10.26 -40.63
N ASN A 103 -14.18 -11.16 -40.15
CA ASN A 103 -14.49 -12.49 -40.75
C ASN A 103 -13.29 -13.46 -40.83
N VAL A 104 -12.24 -13.21 -40.03
CA VAL A 104 -11.11 -14.13 -39.87
C VAL A 104 -11.17 -14.68 -38.46
N THR A 105 -11.15 -16.00 -38.35
CA THR A 105 -11.00 -16.69 -37.06
C THR A 105 -9.55 -16.59 -36.64
N PHE A 106 -9.30 -15.98 -35.48
CA PHE A 106 -7.95 -15.82 -34.95
C PHE A 106 -7.56 -16.99 -34.06
N SER A 107 -8.47 -17.45 -33.21
CA SER A 107 -8.15 -18.51 -32.25
C SER A 107 -9.41 -19.22 -31.81
N CYS A 108 -9.32 -20.53 -31.66
CA CYS A 108 -10.33 -21.38 -31.05
C CYS A 108 -9.71 -22.17 -29.90
N SER A 109 -10.42 -22.30 -28.78
CA SER A 109 -10.02 -23.21 -27.70
C SER A 109 -11.21 -23.95 -27.10
N PRO A 110 -11.01 -25.14 -26.53
CA PRO A 110 -12.07 -25.88 -25.87
C PRO A 110 -12.77 -25.03 -24.79
N ALA A 111 -14.10 -25.04 -24.76
CA ALA A 111 -14.93 -24.24 -23.86
C ALA A 111 -14.63 -24.47 -22.37
N GLY A 112 -14.07 -25.62 -22.02
CA GLY A 112 -13.65 -25.97 -20.66
C GLY A 112 -12.23 -25.53 -20.27
N LYS A 113 -11.47 -24.88 -21.16
CA LYS A 113 -10.11 -24.41 -20.89
C LYS A 113 -10.03 -22.89 -21.05
N PRO A 114 -9.36 -22.17 -20.15
CA PRO A 114 -9.14 -20.75 -20.33
C PRO A 114 -8.30 -20.53 -21.60
N LEU A 115 -8.78 -19.69 -22.51
CA LEU A 115 -7.99 -19.25 -23.65
C LEU A 115 -6.90 -18.30 -23.10
N VAL A 116 -5.67 -18.81 -23.05
CA VAL A 116 -4.46 -18.03 -22.69
C VAL A 116 -3.48 -18.20 -23.85
N GLY A 117 -3.75 -17.51 -24.95
CA GLY A 117 -2.85 -17.45 -26.10
C GLY A 117 -2.26 -16.05 -26.21
N LEU A 118 -0.92 -15.95 -26.25
CA LEU A 118 -0.25 -14.80 -26.84
C LEU A 118 -0.29 -15.02 -28.34
N GLN A 119 -1.06 -14.20 -29.05
CA GLN A 119 -1.12 -14.25 -30.51
C GLN A 119 -0.41 -13.01 -31.05
N ASP A 120 0.33 -13.17 -32.14
CA ASP A 120 0.89 -12.05 -32.87
C ASP A 120 -0.16 -11.46 -33.80
N TRP A 121 -0.32 -10.15 -33.73
CA TRP A 121 -1.29 -9.42 -34.54
C TRP A 121 -0.59 -8.28 -35.27
N GLU A 122 -1.07 -7.99 -36.47
CA GLU A 122 -0.64 -6.84 -37.24
C GLU A 122 -1.15 -5.52 -36.62
N PHE A 123 -0.52 -4.41 -36.99
CA PHE A 123 -0.98 -3.10 -36.55
C PHE A 123 -2.27 -2.74 -37.27
N GLY A 124 -3.28 -2.31 -36.52
CA GLY A 124 -4.59 -2.02 -37.09
C GLY A 124 -5.68 -1.84 -36.05
N ASN A 125 -6.89 -1.58 -36.55
CA ASN A 125 -8.10 -1.55 -35.75
C ASN A 125 -8.89 -2.83 -36.01
N TYR A 126 -9.31 -3.48 -34.94
CA TYR A 126 -10.03 -4.74 -34.99
C TYR A 126 -11.37 -4.59 -34.26
N THR A 127 -12.40 -5.24 -34.79
CA THR A 127 -13.67 -5.44 -34.08
C THR A 127 -13.87 -6.94 -33.95
N MET A 128 -13.90 -7.43 -32.72
CA MET A 128 -13.83 -8.85 -32.40
C MET A 128 -15.08 -9.32 -31.66
N GLN A 129 -15.51 -10.53 -31.97
CA GLN A 129 -16.56 -11.26 -31.25
C GLN A 129 -16.04 -12.64 -30.85
N ALA A 130 -16.59 -13.18 -29.77
CA ALA A 130 -16.38 -14.55 -29.35
C ALA A 130 -17.68 -15.34 -29.52
N PHE A 131 -17.60 -16.61 -29.93
CA PHE A 131 -18.76 -17.49 -30.04
C PHE A 131 -18.39 -18.95 -29.77
N PHE A 132 -19.37 -19.78 -29.40
CA PHE A 132 -19.16 -21.23 -29.34
C PHE A 132 -19.46 -21.90 -30.68
N THR A 133 -18.68 -22.91 -31.03
CA THR A 133 -18.85 -23.70 -32.25
C THR A 133 -18.15 -25.06 -32.10
N HIS A 134 -18.46 -26.01 -32.98
CA HIS A 134 -17.55 -27.12 -33.22
C HIS A 134 -16.38 -26.65 -34.10
N VAL A 135 -15.25 -27.34 -34.02
CA VAL A 135 -14.11 -27.14 -34.91
C VAL A 135 -13.78 -28.44 -35.63
N ASP A 136 -13.16 -28.36 -36.80
CA ASP A 136 -12.62 -29.52 -37.51
C ASP A 136 -11.22 -29.92 -37.00
N ASP A 137 -10.60 -30.90 -37.65
CA ASP A 137 -9.28 -31.43 -37.29
C ASP A 137 -8.16 -30.39 -37.44
N ASP A 138 -8.36 -29.35 -38.26
CA ASP A 138 -7.43 -28.24 -38.47
C ASP A 138 -7.68 -27.08 -37.48
N GLY A 139 -8.74 -27.18 -36.65
CA GLY A 139 -9.10 -26.18 -35.65
C GLY A 139 -9.97 -25.04 -36.17
N GLU A 140 -10.51 -25.16 -37.39
CA GLU A 140 -11.37 -24.15 -38.00
C GLU A 140 -12.83 -24.32 -37.60
N PRO A 141 -13.59 -23.21 -37.39
CA PRO A 141 -15.01 -23.27 -37.06
C PRO A 141 -15.85 -24.04 -38.07
N ARG A 142 -16.62 -25.02 -37.59
CA ARG A 142 -17.53 -25.83 -38.40
C ARG A 142 -18.94 -25.83 -37.80
N GLY A 143 -19.93 -25.52 -38.64
CA GLY A 143 -21.35 -25.65 -38.29
C GLY A 143 -21.97 -24.36 -37.75
N GLU A 144 -22.99 -24.53 -36.90
CA GLU A 144 -23.76 -23.42 -36.32
C GLU A 144 -23.01 -22.75 -35.16
N ARG A 145 -23.15 -21.43 -35.04
CA ARG A 145 -22.61 -20.67 -33.91
C ARG A 145 -23.62 -20.66 -32.76
N TYR A 146 -23.17 -21.07 -31.59
CA TYR A 146 -23.94 -21.01 -30.36
C TYR A 146 -23.42 -19.84 -29.52
N TRP A 147 -24.31 -18.96 -29.05
CA TRP A 147 -23.99 -17.76 -28.24
C TRP A 147 -22.86 -16.88 -28.78
N THR A 148 -23.20 -15.67 -29.22
CA THR A 148 -22.20 -14.68 -29.66
C THR A 148 -22.07 -13.56 -28.64
N SER A 149 -20.84 -13.17 -28.31
CA SER A 149 -20.57 -12.03 -27.46
C SER A 149 -20.97 -10.72 -28.14
N GLN A 150 -21.14 -9.67 -27.33
CA GLN A 150 -21.10 -8.31 -27.87
C GLN A 150 -19.74 -8.06 -28.55
N PRO A 151 -19.70 -7.32 -29.67
CA PRO A 151 -18.47 -6.96 -30.32
C PRO A 151 -17.65 -6.00 -29.46
N VAL A 152 -16.33 -6.14 -29.54
CA VAL A 152 -15.35 -5.29 -28.88
C VAL A 152 -14.39 -4.73 -29.92
N THR A 153 -14.25 -3.41 -29.96
CA THR A 153 -13.32 -2.73 -30.87
C THR A 153 -12.03 -2.35 -30.13
N PHE A 154 -10.88 -2.57 -30.74
CA PHE A 154 -9.57 -2.23 -30.16
C PHE A 154 -8.52 -1.96 -31.24
N SER A 155 -7.43 -1.32 -30.86
CA SER A 155 -6.32 -0.97 -31.75
C SER A 155 -5.03 -1.64 -31.33
N ILE A 156 -4.24 -2.10 -32.29
CA ILE A 156 -2.91 -2.67 -32.07
C ILE A 156 -1.88 -1.70 -32.66
N VAL A 157 -1.00 -1.22 -31.80
CA VAL A 157 0.01 -0.20 -32.14
C VAL A 157 1.42 -0.72 -31.90
N SER A 158 2.40 -0.02 -32.47
CA SER A 158 3.80 -0.34 -32.20
C SER A 158 4.18 -0.03 -30.75
N ARG A 159 5.23 -0.68 -30.24
CA ARG A 159 5.74 -0.40 -28.88
C ARG A 159 6.17 1.06 -28.70
N SER A 160 6.69 1.70 -29.74
CA SER A 160 7.09 3.12 -29.68
C SER A 160 5.88 4.05 -29.62
N GLN A 161 4.82 3.78 -30.39
CA GLN A 161 3.55 4.52 -30.31
C GLN A 161 2.89 4.34 -28.94
N PHE A 162 2.86 3.10 -28.44
CA PHE A 162 2.34 2.81 -27.11
C PHE A 162 3.12 3.53 -26.00
N ALA A 163 4.45 3.54 -26.08
CA ALA A 163 5.31 4.25 -25.13
C ALA A 163 5.09 5.78 -25.19
N ALA A 164 4.98 6.35 -26.39
CA ALA A 164 4.69 7.78 -26.57
C ALA A 164 3.33 8.15 -25.94
N ARG A 165 2.28 7.35 -26.20
CA ARG A 165 0.96 7.53 -25.57
C ARG A 165 1.02 7.41 -24.06
N THR A 166 1.75 6.42 -23.53
CA THR A 166 1.93 6.24 -22.09
C THR A 166 2.60 7.46 -21.47
N ALA A 167 3.62 8.01 -22.13
CA ALA A 167 4.30 9.22 -21.69
C ALA A 167 3.36 10.45 -21.72
N ASP A 168 2.53 10.59 -22.76
CA ASP A 168 1.56 11.69 -22.88
C ASP A 168 0.42 11.58 -21.87
N PHE A 169 -0.11 10.36 -21.65
CA PHE A 169 -1.08 10.08 -20.60
C PHE A 169 -0.51 10.45 -19.23
N THR A 170 0.72 9.98 -18.96
CA THR A 170 1.41 10.29 -17.71
C THR A 170 1.56 11.80 -17.56
N ARG A 171 2.13 12.50 -18.55
CA ARG A 171 2.36 13.95 -18.50
C ARG A 171 1.08 14.76 -18.31
N SER A 172 0.02 14.44 -19.06
CA SER A 172 -1.26 15.17 -19.02
C SER A 172 -2.00 14.99 -17.69
N ARG A 173 -1.89 13.80 -17.07
CA ARG A 173 -2.49 13.52 -15.76
C ARG A 173 -1.63 14.05 -14.62
N GLN A 174 -0.31 13.95 -14.73
CA GLN A 174 0.65 14.46 -13.76
C GLN A 174 0.52 15.94 -13.48
N ALA A 175 0.14 16.75 -14.49
CA ALA A 175 -0.07 18.18 -14.33
C ALA A 175 -1.13 18.54 -13.26
N LYS A 176 -1.97 17.59 -12.85
CA LYS A 176 -2.97 17.76 -11.79
C LYS A 176 -2.44 17.49 -10.37
N TYR A 177 -1.27 16.86 -10.27
CA TYR A 177 -0.67 16.46 -9.00
C TYR A 177 0.58 17.30 -8.71
N ARG A 178 1.01 17.33 -7.44
CA ARG A 178 2.24 18.03 -7.04
C ARG A 178 3.45 17.47 -7.80
N ALA A 179 4.40 18.33 -8.19
CA ALA A 179 5.51 17.97 -9.07
C ALA A 179 6.41 16.82 -8.54
N ASP A 180 6.36 16.53 -7.24
CA ASP A 180 7.22 15.60 -6.53
C ASP A 180 6.51 14.28 -6.12
N PHE A 181 5.28 14.04 -6.57
CA PHE A 181 4.48 12.87 -6.18
C PHE A 181 5.11 11.51 -6.57
N GLY A 182 6.04 11.51 -7.54
CA GLY A 182 6.72 10.34 -8.08
C GLY A 182 8.18 10.18 -7.63
N LEU A 183 8.64 10.96 -6.65
CA LEU A 183 10.02 10.85 -6.16
C LEU A 183 10.30 9.48 -5.52
N SER A 184 11.56 9.04 -5.63
CA SER A 184 12.07 7.96 -4.79
C SER A 184 12.15 8.40 -3.32
N LEU A 185 12.23 7.44 -2.40
CA LEU A 185 12.39 7.72 -0.96
C LEU A 185 13.58 8.67 -0.68
N THR A 186 14.75 8.37 -1.25
CA THR A 186 15.97 9.19 -1.09
C THR A 186 15.84 10.54 -1.78
N GLY A 187 15.15 10.61 -2.93
CA GLY A 187 14.86 11.84 -3.64
C GLY A 187 13.97 12.78 -2.82
N TRP A 188 12.89 12.24 -2.25
CA TRP A 188 12.00 12.95 -1.34
C TRP A 188 12.74 13.46 -0.10
N ALA A 189 13.49 12.59 0.59
CA ALA A 189 14.22 12.99 1.79
C ALA A 189 15.23 14.11 1.51
N SER A 190 15.99 13.98 0.42
CA SER A 190 16.95 15.00 0.00
C SER A 190 16.26 16.33 -0.34
N GLN A 191 15.06 16.29 -0.91
CA GLN A 191 14.28 17.50 -1.16
C GLN A 191 13.85 18.17 0.15
N GLN A 192 13.33 17.41 1.12
CA GLN A 192 12.88 17.97 2.41
C GLN A 192 14.04 18.60 3.18
N GLN A 193 15.20 17.94 3.20
CA GLN A 193 16.42 18.45 3.82
C GLN A 193 16.94 19.74 3.18
N ARG A 194 16.81 19.88 1.86
CA ARG A 194 17.21 21.10 1.13
C ARG A 194 16.21 22.24 1.30
N GLN A 195 14.92 21.95 1.19
CA GLN A 195 13.87 22.97 1.15
C GLN A 195 13.43 23.42 2.55
N ARG A 196 13.61 22.57 3.57
CA ARG A 196 13.20 22.80 4.97
C ARG A 196 11.77 23.35 5.09
N PRO A 197 10.76 22.65 4.54
CA PRO A 197 9.40 23.17 4.55
C PRO A 197 8.86 23.28 5.97
N GLN A 198 8.22 24.42 6.28
CA GLN A 198 7.66 24.73 7.60
C GLN A 198 6.68 23.66 8.09
N GLU A 199 5.85 23.10 7.21
CA GLU A 199 4.90 22.04 7.56
C GLU A 199 5.58 20.79 8.14
N ILE A 200 6.71 20.37 7.55
CA ILE A 200 7.47 19.21 8.05
C ILE A 200 8.17 19.57 9.36
N LEU A 201 8.80 20.74 9.44
CA LEU A 201 9.47 21.18 10.67
C LEU A 201 8.48 21.21 11.84
N GLN A 202 7.28 21.78 11.64
CA GLN A 202 6.22 21.79 12.66
C GLN A 202 5.80 20.39 13.10
N ARG A 203 5.69 19.42 12.18
CA ARG A 203 5.42 18.02 12.53
C ARG A 203 6.56 17.41 13.36
N LEU A 204 7.81 17.77 13.06
CA LEU A 204 8.99 17.28 13.76
C LEU A 204 9.25 17.96 15.11
N GLU A 205 8.60 19.09 15.42
CA GLU A 205 8.66 19.76 16.73
C GLU A 205 7.87 19.03 17.82
N GLY A 206 6.96 18.12 17.45
CA GLY A 206 6.15 17.37 18.41
C GLY A 206 6.98 16.45 19.30
N ASP A 207 6.64 16.34 20.58
CA ASP A 207 7.32 15.40 21.50
C ASP A 207 6.99 13.93 21.16
N ARG A 208 5.93 13.70 20.39
CA ARG A 208 5.39 12.38 20.04
C ARG A 208 5.43 12.19 18.52
N VAL A 209 6.54 11.68 18.02
CA VAL A 209 6.80 11.44 16.60
C VAL A 209 7.13 9.96 16.39
N GLY A 210 6.53 9.31 15.39
CA GLY A 210 6.65 7.87 15.15
C GLY A 210 5.43 7.03 15.58
N LEU A 211 5.52 5.70 15.41
CA LEU A 211 4.42 4.74 15.55
C LEU A 211 3.78 4.62 16.94
N LEU A 212 4.51 5.00 18.00
CA LEU A 212 4.12 4.75 19.39
C LEU A 212 3.01 5.67 19.93
N HIS A 213 2.30 6.42 19.08
CA HIS A 213 1.31 7.40 19.58
C HIS A 213 -0.03 7.51 18.84
N ARG A 214 -0.55 6.41 18.26
CA ARG A 214 -2.02 6.23 18.25
C ARG A 214 -2.51 5.24 19.32
N ALA A 215 -1.63 4.77 20.19
CA ALA A 215 -2.03 4.35 21.52
C ALA A 215 -2.10 5.62 22.39
N VAL A 216 -3.27 5.82 22.98
CA VAL A 216 -3.78 6.99 23.73
C VAL A 216 -2.78 7.53 24.77
N PRO A 217 -2.75 8.85 25.07
CA PRO A 217 -1.94 9.43 26.15
C PRO A 217 -2.34 8.88 27.54
N ASP A 218 -1.37 8.44 28.34
CA ASP A 218 -1.58 7.93 29.72
C ASP A 218 -2.14 8.96 30.73
N ASP A 219 -2.23 10.25 30.38
CA ASP A 219 -2.78 11.29 31.27
C ASP A 219 -4.29 11.55 31.10
N GLU A 220 -4.98 10.80 30.21
CA GLU A 220 -6.45 10.83 30.05
C GLU A 220 -7.13 9.52 30.49
N ILE A 221 -6.47 8.71 31.32
CA ILE A 221 -7.03 7.44 31.83
C ILE A 221 -8.24 7.66 32.78
N HIS A 222 -8.54 8.89 33.19
CA HIS A 222 -9.66 9.16 34.10
C HIS A 222 -10.86 9.90 33.53
N ASN A 223 -10.95 10.22 32.23
CA ASN A 223 -12.16 10.89 31.70
C ASN A 223 -12.54 10.59 30.23
N MET A 224 -12.14 9.45 29.66
CA MET A 224 -12.67 9.01 28.35
C MET A 224 -13.05 7.52 28.35
N GLU A 225 -14.14 7.20 29.05
CA GLU A 225 -15.05 6.12 28.62
C GLU A 225 -15.80 6.54 27.34
N GLN A 226 -15.06 6.89 26.29
CA GLN A 226 -15.50 6.74 24.91
C GLN A 226 -14.39 5.95 24.22
N ASN A 227 -14.44 4.64 24.45
CA ASN A 227 -13.81 3.63 23.64
C ASN A 227 -14.32 3.81 22.20
N GLU A 228 -13.71 4.71 21.40
CA GLU A 228 -14.00 4.77 19.95
C GLU A 228 -13.62 3.40 19.40
N GLU A 229 -14.62 2.59 19.09
CA GLU A 229 -14.46 1.19 18.74
C GLU A 229 -13.67 1.06 17.44
N LEU A 230 -12.39 0.71 17.53
CA LEU A 230 -11.57 0.40 16.36
C LEU A 230 -12.19 -0.82 15.67
N VAL A 231 -12.89 -0.61 14.56
CA VAL A 231 -13.51 -1.71 13.81
C VAL A 231 -12.47 -2.41 12.96
N LEU A 232 -11.60 -1.66 12.28
CA LEU A 232 -10.66 -2.20 11.30
C LEU A 232 -9.24 -1.67 11.46
N LEU A 233 -8.29 -2.58 11.65
CA LEU A 233 -6.86 -2.30 11.48
C LEU A 233 -6.39 -2.80 10.11
N VAL A 234 -5.78 -1.93 9.31
CA VAL A 234 -5.24 -2.25 7.98
C VAL A 234 -3.72 -2.24 8.02
N GLY A 235 -3.10 -3.37 7.66
CA GLY A 235 -1.67 -3.50 7.40
C GLY A 235 -1.39 -3.48 5.90
N VAL A 236 -0.77 -2.41 5.42
CA VAL A 236 -0.39 -2.25 4.01
C VAL A 236 1.03 -2.79 3.81
N LYS A 237 1.14 -3.99 3.25
CA LYS A 237 2.41 -4.61 2.87
C LYS A 237 3.09 -3.76 1.78
N THR A 238 4.35 -3.42 2.01
CA THR A 238 5.09 -2.54 1.10
C THR A 238 6.55 -2.98 0.99
N ALA A 239 7.14 -2.80 -0.19
CA ALA A 239 8.59 -2.84 -0.35
C ALA A 239 9.17 -1.52 0.15
N LEU A 240 9.91 -1.56 1.24
CA LEU A 240 10.32 -0.40 2.02
C LEU A 240 11.13 0.59 1.17
N THR A 241 12.06 0.09 0.37
CA THR A 241 13.01 0.92 -0.38
C THR A 241 12.50 1.39 -1.74
N THR A 242 11.67 0.59 -2.41
CA THR A 242 11.27 0.82 -3.81
C THR A 242 9.84 1.34 -3.98
N ASN A 243 8.93 1.06 -3.05
CA ASN A 243 7.52 1.41 -3.20
C ASN A 243 7.11 2.70 -2.46
N PHE A 244 8.03 3.62 -2.20
CA PHE A 244 7.71 4.90 -1.56
C PHE A 244 6.60 5.68 -2.30
N ALA A 245 6.63 5.72 -3.63
CA ALA A 245 5.60 6.41 -4.41
C ALA A 245 4.20 5.78 -4.25
N LEU A 246 4.11 4.46 -4.04
CA LEU A 246 2.86 3.77 -3.72
C LEU A 246 2.37 4.13 -2.32
N ARG A 247 3.27 4.13 -1.31
CA ARG A 247 2.92 4.60 0.03
C ARG A 247 2.41 6.03 0.04
N GLN A 248 3.08 6.94 -0.69
CA GLN A 248 2.60 8.31 -0.86
C GLN A 248 1.23 8.36 -1.54
N ALA A 249 1.01 7.55 -2.58
CA ALA A 249 -0.30 7.47 -3.24
C ALA A 249 -1.39 7.03 -2.27
N VAL A 250 -1.14 6.02 -1.43
CA VAL A 250 -2.09 5.55 -0.42
C VAL A 250 -2.37 6.66 0.62
N ARG A 251 -1.33 7.33 1.15
CA ARG A 251 -1.47 8.45 2.11
C ARG A 251 -2.23 9.65 1.54
N GLU A 252 -2.05 9.95 0.25
CA GLU A 252 -2.72 11.06 -0.44
C GLU A 252 -4.12 10.71 -0.93
N THR A 253 -4.55 9.45 -0.78
CA THR A 253 -5.83 8.97 -1.30
C THR A 253 -6.67 8.34 -0.20
N TRP A 254 -6.96 7.05 -0.26
CA TRP A 254 -7.94 6.40 0.60
C TRP A 254 -7.51 6.28 2.07
N ALA A 255 -6.22 6.45 2.37
CA ALA A 255 -5.71 6.46 3.73
C ALA A 255 -5.38 7.87 4.24
N SER A 256 -5.81 8.92 3.54
CA SER A 256 -5.58 10.30 3.98
C SER A 256 -6.37 10.62 5.25
N PRO A 257 -5.84 11.45 6.17
CA PRO A 257 -6.55 11.82 7.40
C PRO A 257 -7.93 12.45 7.16
N GLU A 258 -8.12 13.11 6.02
CA GLU A 258 -9.35 13.84 5.66
C GLU A 258 -10.50 12.90 5.27
N VAL A 259 -10.17 11.73 4.71
CA VAL A 259 -11.18 10.79 4.16
C VAL A 259 -11.28 9.49 4.94
N LEU A 260 -10.23 9.13 5.70
CA LEU A 260 -10.19 7.87 6.43
C LEU A 260 -11.26 7.89 7.54
N PRO A 261 -12.25 6.97 7.51
CA PRO A 261 -13.32 6.97 8.50
C PRO A 261 -12.80 6.74 9.92
N ARG A 262 -13.51 7.29 10.91
CA ARG A 262 -13.32 6.92 12.32
C ARG A 262 -13.55 5.42 12.49
N GLY A 263 -12.80 4.76 13.35
CA GLY A 263 -12.83 3.30 13.51
C GLY A 263 -11.96 2.53 12.50
N VAL A 264 -11.21 3.21 11.62
CA VAL A 264 -10.20 2.59 10.75
C VAL A 264 -8.80 3.13 11.07
N LYS A 265 -7.83 2.24 11.21
CA LYS A 265 -6.41 2.58 11.37
C LYS A 265 -5.59 1.91 10.27
N VAL A 266 -4.74 2.66 9.58
CA VAL A 266 -3.85 2.16 8.53
C VAL A 266 -2.40 2.27 9.00
N LEU A 267 -1.61 1.21 8.78
CA LEU A 267 -0.17 1.14 9.03
C LEU A 267 0.52 0.48 7.83
N PHE A 268 1.69 0.99 7.44
CA PHE A 268 2.55 0.37 6.44
C PHE A 268 3.48 -0.66 7.08
N VAL A 269 3.66 -1.80 6.41
CA VAL A 269 4.39 -2.96 6.90
C VAL A 269 5.64 -3.18 6.01
N GLY A 270 6.75 -2.58 6.43
CA GLY A 270 8.01 -2.53 5.68
C GLY A 270 9.07 -3.56 6.08
N CYS A 271 9.06 -4.08 7.32
CA CYS A 271 10.10 -4.95 7.90
C CYS A 271 11.50 -4.29 7.95
N ARG A 272 12.54 -5.04 8.36
CA ARG A 272 13.93 -4.57 8.35
C ARG A 272 14.40 -4.36 6.91
N PRO A 273 14.89 -3.15 6.53
CA PRO A 273 15.33 -2.87 5.17
C PRO A 273 16.53 -3.73 4.77
N LEU A 274 16.52 -4.22 3.53
CA LEU A 274 17.64 -4.91 2.92
C LEU A 274 18.35 -4.04 1.89
N SER A 275 19.65 -4.28 1.70
CA SER A 275 20.49 -3.68 0.67
C SER A 275 21.13 -4.78 -0.19
N LEU A 276 21.27 -4.52 -1.49
CA LEU A 276 21.96 -5.40 -2.42
C LEU A 276 23.47 -5.28 -2.27
N VAL A 277 24.16 -6.40 -2.15
CA VAL A 277 25.63 -6.50 -2.03
C VAL A 277 26.15 -7.49 -3.06
N ALA A 278 27.21 -7.13 -3.79
CA ALA A 278 27.86 -8.05 -4.73
C ALA A 278 28.59 -9.16 -3.95
N GLU A 279 28.53 -10.40 -4.42
CA GLU A 279 29.13 -11.54 -3.70
C GLU A 279 30.65 -11.43 -3.52
N ASP A 280 31.36 -10.85 -4.50
CA ASP A 280 32.83 -10.76 -4.53
C ASP A 280 33.41 -9.43 -3.98
N SER A 281 32.59 -8.50 -3.48
CA SER A 281 33.12 -7.26 -2.90
C SER A 281 33.57 -7.49 -1.44
N ALA A 282 34.79 -7.98 -1.26
CA ALA A 282 35.43 -8.15 0.05
C ALA A 282 35.65 -6.82 0.82
N SER A 283 35.52 -5.68 0.14
CA SER A 283 35.50 -4.35 0.76
C SER A 283 34.40 -3.48 0.16
N GLU A 284 33.63 -2.85 1.05
CA GLU A 284 32.61 -1.88 0.66
C GLU A 284 33.29 -0.60 0.16
N THR A 285 32.85 -0.11 -1.00
CA THR A 285 33.36 1.17 -1.50
C THR A 285 32.75 2.32 -0.68
N PRO A 286 33.48 3.44 -0.49
CA PRO A 286 32.94 4.62 0.18
C PRO A 286 31.63 5.15 -0.43
N ILE A 287 31.42 4.93 -1.73
CA ILE A 287 30.21 5.33 -2.46
C ILE A 287 29.00 4.49 -2.03
N GLN A 288 29.14 3.16 -2.04
CA GLN A 288 28.07 2.24 -1.61
C GLN A 288 27.68 2.49 -0.15
N GLU A 289 28.66 2.79 0.69
CA GLU A 289 28.44 3.12 2.08
C GLU A 289 27.65 4.42 2.24
N ALA A 290 28.01 5.48 1.49
CA ALA A 290 27.25 6.72 1.48
C ALA A 290 25.81 6.54 0.97
N GLU A 291 25.60 5.69 -0.05
CA GLU A 291 24.24 5.37 -0.55
C GLU A 291 23.39 4.65 0.49
N ARG A 292 23.94 3.67 1.20
CA ARG A 292 23.23 2.97 2.28
C ARG A 292 22.90 3.89 3.46
N ARG A 293 23.83 4.77 3.85
CA ARG A 293 23.56 5.81 4.86
C ARG A 293 22.42 6.72 4.42
N ARG A 294 22.47 7.26 3.20
CA ARG A 294 21.39 8.09 2.64
C ARG A 294 20.04 7.37 2.64
N LEU A 295 20.02 6.08 2.29
CA LEU A 295 18.81 5.28 2.33
C LEU A 295 18.28 5.11 3.77
N ARG A 296 19.16 4.85 4.74
CA ARG A 296 18.78 4.71 6.15
C ARG A 296 18.24 6.01 6.73
N GLU A 297 18.90 7.14 6.46
CA GLU A 297 18.41 8.48 6.82
C GLU A 297 17.04 8.74 6.21
N ALA A 298 16.83 8.39 4.94
CA ALA A 298 15.55 8.60 4.27
C ALA A 298 14.42 7.75 4.88
N ILE A 299 14.68 6.49 5.22
CA ILE A 299 13.73 5.61 5.94
C ILE A 299 13.40 6.20 7.31
N ALA A 300 14.42 6.61 8.08
CA ALA A 300 14.23 7.21 9.39
C ALA A 300 13.42 8.51 9.30
N LEU A 301 13.68 9.36 8.30
CA LEU A 301 12.92 10.57 8.05
C LEU A 301 11.46 10.27 7.71
N GLU A 302 11.18 9.28 6.85
CA GLU A 302 9.81 8.88 6.53
C GLU A 302 9.06 8.43 7.80
N LYS A 303 9.69 7.59 8.62
CA LYS A 303 9.09 7.13 9.88
C LYS A 303 8.75 8.29 10.82
N LEU A 304 9.66 9.27 10.93
CA LEU A 304 9.42 10.46 11.74
C LEU A 304 8.27 11.30 11.16
N VAL A 305 8.30 11.59 9.86
CA VAL A 305 7.32 12.51 9.25
C VAL A 305 5.89 11.95 9.25
N TYR A 306 5.71 10.65 9.01
CA TYR A 306 4.37 10.06 8.83
C TYR A 306 3.89 9.22 10.02
N GLY A 307 4.80 8.65 10.83
CA GLY A 307 4.43 7.89 12.03
C GLY A 307 3.57 6.64 11.80
N ASP A 308 3.53 6.12 10.57
CA ASP A 308 2.66 5.03 10.14
C ASP A 308 3.41 3.82 9.57
N LEU A 309 4.74 3.85 9.55
CA LEU A 309 5.60 2.86 8.88
C LEU A 309 6.34 1.96 9.88
N LEU A 310 5.98 0.68 9.91
CA LEU A 310 6.62 -0.37 10.70
C LEU A 310 7.83 -0.95 9.96
N THR A 311 9.00 -0.90 10.59
CA THR A 311 10.26 -1.47 10.04
C THR A 311 10.88 -2.42 11.05
N ASP A 312 11.80 -1.92 11.89
CA ASP A 312 12.59 -2.68 12.85
C ASP A 312 11.74 -3.13 14.06
N GLU A 313 10.50 -2.62 14.17
CA GLU A 313 9.48 -3.11 15.11
C GLU A 313 8.97 -4.52 14.75
N LEU A 314 9.25 -5.00 13.53
CA LEU A 314 8.83 -6.29 13.03
C LEU A 314 10.04 -7.22 12.93
N ASP A 315 9.92 -8.44 13.44
CA ASP A 315 10.97 -9.47 13.38
C ASP A 315 10.97 -10.19 12.01
N CYS A 316 11.18 -9.42 10.95
CA CYS A 316 11.19 -9.86 9.55
C CYS A 316 12.14 -8.99 8.73
N ASP A 317 12.49 -9.48 7.55
CA ASP A 317 13.32 -8.82 6.55
C ASP A 317 12.47 -8.38 5.34
N ASP A 318 12.79 -7.24 4.73
CA ASP A 318 12.09 -6.73 3.55
C ASP A 318 12.47 -7.51 2.28
N SER A 319 12.01 -8.75 2.19
CA SER A 319 12.22 -9.66 1.08
C SER A 319 10.91 -10.33 0.68
N TYR A 320 10.77 -10.66 -0.62
CA TYR A 320 9.64 -11.46 -1.10
C TYR A 320 9.58 -12.83 -0.41
N LEU A 321 10.74 -13.46 -0.19
CA LEU A 321 10.83 -14.76 0.47
C LEU A 321 10.44 -14.72 1.95
N ASP A 322 10.27 -13.52 2.53
CA ASP A 322 9.89 -13.33 3.92
C ASP A 322 8.48 -12.73 4.06
N LEU A 323 7.70 -12.66 2.98
CA LEU A 323 6.39 -12.01 2.96
C LEU A 323 5.39 -12.68 3.92
N SER A 324 5.40 -14.01 4.04
CA SER A 324 4.63 -14.72 5.07
C SER A 324 5.00 -14.30 6.50
N ASN A 325 6.29 -14.09 6.78
CA ASN A 325 6.73 -13.62 8.10
C ASN A 325 6.38 -12.14 8.30
N LYS A 326 6.47 -11.30 7.26
CA LYS A 326 5.96 -9.91 7.28
C LYS A 326 4.49 -9.85 7.73
N VAL A 327 3.64 -10.72 7.18
CA VAL A 327 2.23 -10.85 7.62
C VAL A 327 2.13 -11.32 9.07
N LYS A 328 2.88 -12.36 9.43
CA LYS A 328 2.90 -12.95 10.78
C LYS A 328 3.27 -11.92 11.86
N GLU A 329 4.32 -11.13 11.62
CA GLU A 329 4.79 -10.12 12.57
C GLU A 329 3.84 -8.92 12.64
N PHE A 330 3.22 -8.51 11.53
CA PHE A 330 2.14 -7.52 11.60
C PHE A 330 0.95 -8.01 12.44
N LEU A 331 0.54 -9.27 12.28
CA LEU A 331 -0.53 -9.86 13.09
C LEU A 331 -0.14 -9.98 14.56
N HIS A 332 1.16 -10.12 14.88
CA HIS A 332 1.66 -10.04 16.24
C HIS A 332 1.47 -8.62 16.82
N VAL A 333 1.85 -7.57 16.07
CA VAL A 333 1.59 -6.17 16.47
C VAL A 333 0.09 -5.89 16.62
N ALA A 334 -0.73 -6.34 15.68
CA ALA A 334 -2.19 -6.20 15.76
C ALA A 334 -2.75 -6.83 17.04
N ALA A 335 -2.34 -8.07 17.35
CA ALA A 335 -2.84 -8.81 18.51
C ALA A 335 -2.35 -8.27 19.86
N THR A 336 -1.20 -7.58 19.89
CA THR A 336 -0.58 -7.09 21.15
C THR A 336 -0.86 -5.62 21.41
N GLN A 337 -0.89 -4.77 20.38
CA GLN A 337 -1.06 -3.32 20.51
C GLN A 337 -2.47 -2.84 20.12
N TYR A 338 -3.14 -3.55 19.22
CA TYR A 338 -4.47 -3.19 18.70
C TYR A 338 -5.50 -4.30 18.99
N SER A 339 -5.36 -4.95 20.15
CA SER A 339 -6.09 -6.18 20.51
C SER A 339 -7.61 -6.01 20.65
N HIS A 340 -8.08 -4.76 20.68
CA HIS A 340 -9.48 -4.33 20.73
C HIS A 340 -10.09 -4.13 19.33
N ALA A 341 -9.30 -4.18 18.25
CA ALA A 341 -9.85 -4.11 16.90
C ALA A 341 -10.75 -5.32 16.60
N GLN A 342 -11.87 -5.13 15.91
CA GLN A 342 -12.74 -6.26 15.54
C GLN A 342 -12.12 -7.10 14.40
N PHE A 343 -11.61 -6.41 13.37
CA PHE A 343 -11.05 -7.00 12.17
C PHE A 343 -9.64 -6.50 11.88
N VAL A 344 -8.85 -7.35 11.24
CA VAL A 344 -7.56 -6.99 10.65
C VAL A 344 -7.61 -7.26 9.15
N MET A 345 -7.32 -6.24 8.34
CA MET A 345 -7.12 -6.38 6.90
C MET A 345 -5.62 -6.31 6.59
N LEU A 346 -5.15 -7.24 5.76
CA LEU A 346 -3.87 -7.10 5.08
C LEU A 346 -4.16 -6.68 3.65
N ALA A 347 -3.36 -5.77 3.11
CA ALA A 347 -3.45 -5.31 1.73
C ALA A 347 -2.05 -5.05 1.16
N ASP A 348 -1.88 -5.18 -0.15
CA ASP A 348 -0.69 -4.67 -0.84
C ASP A 348 -0.76 -3.14 -1.02
N ASP A 349 0.39 -2.48 -1.19
CA ASP A 349 0.51 -1.02 -1.36
C ASP A 349 0.01 -0.47 -2.70
N ASP A 350 -0.43 -1.36 -3.59
CA ASP A 350 -1.00 -1.09 -4.91
C ASP A 350 -2.53 -1.31 -4.95
N VAL A 351 -3.16 -1.34 -3.78
CA VAL A 351 -4.61 -1.52 -3.62
C VAL A 351 -5.26 -0.19 -3.31
N TYR A 352 -6.30 0.15 -4.07
CA TYR A 352 -7.24 1.22 -3.70
C TYR A 352 -8.38 0.65 -2.86
N VAL A 353 -8.73 1.29 -1.74
CA VAL A 353 -9.85 0.85 -0.87
C VAL A 353 -10.87 1.98 -0.70
N ARG A 354 -12.17 1.69 -0.93
CA ARG A 354 -13.28 2.55 -0.51
C ARG A 354 -13.55 2.35 0.98
N ALA A 355 -12.70 2.96 1.81
CA ALA A 355 -12.66 2.73 3.25
C ALA A 355 -14.03 2.98 3.94
N ASP A 356 -14.81 3.96 3.47
CA ASP A 356 -16.15 4.26 3.96
C ASP A 356 -17.14 3.09 3.70
N LYS A 357 -17.10 2.50 2.51
CA LYS A 357 -17.95 1.36 2.14
C LYS A 357 -17.52 0.09 2.85
N LEU A 358 -16.20 -0.09 3.00
CA LEU A 358 -15.64 -1.22 3.72
C LEU A 358 -16.02 -1.18 5.20
N LEU A 359 -15.88 -0.03 5.86
CA LEU A 359 -16.26 0.14 7.26
C LEU A 359 -17.75 -0.16 7.46
N LYS A 360 -18.63 0.47 6.65
CA LYS A 360 -20.09 0.22 6.70
C LYS A 360 -20.45 -1.25 6.51
N TYR A 361 -19.70 -1.98 5.69
CA TYR A 361 -19.90 -3.42 5.53
C TYR A 361 -19.52 -4.19 6.81
N LEU A 362 -18.36 -3.88 7.39
CA LEU A 362 -17.87 -4.55 8.61
C LEU A 362 -18.74 -4.24 9.84
N GLU A 363 -19.21 -3.01 9.98
CA GLU A 363 -20.15 -2.62 11.05
C GLU A 363 -21.47 -3.39 10.95
N ARG A 364 -21.99 -3.59 9.74
CA ARG A 364 -23.20 -4.41 9.51
C ARG A 364 -22.96 -5.89 9.76
N LEU A 365 -21.77 -6.38 9.45
CA LEU A 365 -21.36 -7.75 9.76
C LEU A 365 -21.24 -7.96 11.28
N GLY A 366 -20.89 -6.91 12.02
CA GLY A 366 -20.63 -6.94 13.45
C GLY A 366 -19.37 -7.72 13.82
N PRO A 367 -18.99 -7.76 15.11
CA PRO A 367 -17.84 -8.53 15.57
C PRO A 367 -17.95 -10.00 15.17
N GLN A 368 -16.87 -10.54 14.60
CA GLN A 368 -16.79 -11.95 14.21
C GLN A 368 -15.73 -12.70 15.01
N THR A 369 -15.91 -14.01 15.11
CA THR A 369 -14.86 -14.94 15.56
C THR A 369 -14.61 -15.96 14.48
N ARG A 370 -13.39 -16.49 14.38
CA ARG A 370 -13.06 -17.54 13.40
C ARG A 370 -13.36 -17.12 11.96
N TYR A 371 -13.13 -15.84 11.65
CA TYR A 371 -13.42 -15.23 10.36
C TYR A 371 -12.15 -15.09 9.54
N TYR A 372 -12.23 -15.55 8.29
CA TYR A 372 -11.22 -15.37 7.26
C TYR A 372 -11.95 -15.14 5.92
N SER A 373 -11.66 -14.04 5.23
CA SER A 373 -12.31 -13.73 3.96
C SER A 373 -11.43 -12.94 3.01
N GLY A 374 -11.79 -12.92 1.73
CA GLY A 374 -11.12 -12.15 0.69
C GLY A 374 -11.59 -12.53 -0.70
N GLN A 375 -10.84 -12.15 -1.74
CA GLN A 375 -11.11 -12.65 -3.09
C GLN A 375 -10.57 -14.06 -3.21
N VAL A 376 -11.40 -15.03 -3.59
CA VAL A 376 -11.05 -16.46 -3.61
C VAL A 376 -11.20 -16.96 -5.04
N PRO A 377 -10.13 -16.94 -5.86
CA PRO A 377 -10.21 -17.26 -7.29
C PRO A 377 -10.76 -18.66 -7.58
N SER A 378 -10.44 -19.67 -6.78
CA SER A 378 -10.99 -21.03 -6.92
C SER A 378 -12.51 -21.07 -6.76
N VAL A 379 -13.06 -20.31 -5.82
CA VAL A 379 -14.52 -20.19 -5.62
C VAL A 379 -15.15 -19.36 -6.76
N GLN A 380 -14.56 -18.20 -7.07
CA GLN A 380 -15.04 -17.29 -8.13
C GLN A 380 -15.13 -17.99 -9.49
N HIS A 381 -14.17 -18.86 -9.81
CA HIS A 381 -14.10 -19.56 -11.10
C HIS A 381 -14.52 -21.03 -11.02
N ALA A 382 -15.12 -21.46 -9.90
CA ALA A 382 -15.56 -22.84 -9.66
C ALA A 382 -14.50 -23.90 -10.06
N ARG A 383 -13.24 -23.65 -9.70
CA ARG A 383 -12.09 -24.48 -10.11
C ARG A 383 -11.22 -24.87 -8.92
N LYS A 384 -10.54 -26.00 -9.06
CA LYS A 384 -9.48 -26.43 -8.14
C LYS A 384 -8.16 -25.83 -8.60
N ASP A 385 -7.45 -25.22 -7.66
CA ASP A 385 -6.12 -24.67 -7.91
C ASP A 385 -5.05 -25.74 -7.70
N LYS A 386 -4.07 -25.79 -8.61
CA LYS A 386 -2.91 -26.66 -8.49
C LYS A 386 -1.70 -25.85 -8.00
N PRO A 387 -0.86 -26.41 -7.13
CA PRO A 387 0.39 -25.76 -6.74
C PRO A 387 1.27 -25.58 -7.98
N ASN A 388 1.85 -24.39 -8.13
CA ASN A 388 2.82 -24.14 -9.19
C ASN A 388 4.11 -24.90 -8.89
N ARG A 389 4.56 -25.76 -9.81
CA ARG A 389 5.78 -26.57 -9.67
C ARG A 389 6.96 -26.04 -10.49
N ASP A 390 6.79 -24.94 -11.21
CA ASP A 390 7.86 -24.36 -12.03
C ASP A 390 8.85 -23.58 -11.14
N ALA A 391 9.99 -24.20 -10.84
CA ALA A 391 11.04 -23.63 -10.00
C ALA A 391 11.60 -22.27 -10.48
N ARG A 392 11.31 -21.85 -11.72
CA ARG A 392 11.71 -20.53 -12.26
C ARG A 392 10.81 -19.40 -11.77
N LEU A 393 9.62 -19.73 -11.27
CA LEU A 393 8.65 -18.77 -10.77
C LEU A 393 8.81 -18.59 -9.27
N ARG A 394 8.74 -17.34 -8.79
CA ARG A 394 8.97 -16.99 -7.37
C ARG A 394 7.99 -17.64 -6.39
N TYR A 395 6.79 -17.94 -6.87
CA TYR A 395 5.71 -18.58 -6.11
C TYR A 395 5.63 -20.09 -6.38
N SER A 396 6.76 -20.72 -6.73
CA SER A 396 6.84 -22.17 -6.87
C SER A 396 6.78 -22.86 -5.52
N LEU A 397 6.01 -23.95 -5.46
CA LEU A 397 5.94 -24.87 -4.34
C LEU A 397 6.49 -26.22 -4.78
N SER A 398 7.60 -26.66 -4.19
CA SER A 398 8.15 -27.98 -4.50
C SER A 398 7.27 -29.10 -3.94
N VAL A 399 7.38 -30.31 -4.50
CA VAL A 399 6.62 -31.48 -4.00
C VAL A 399 7.05 -31.84 -2.57
N GLU A 400 8.32 -31.62 -2.25
CA GLU A 400 8.90 -31.83 -0.92
C GLU A 400 8.31 -30.84 0.10
N GLN A 401 8.08 -29.58 -0.29
CA GLN A 401 7.45 -28.58 0.59
C GLN A 401 5.94 -28.78 0.73
N TYR A 402 5.27 -29.14 -0.36
CA TYR A 402 3.82 -29.32 -0.39
C TYR A 402 3.46 -30.52 -1.28
N PRO A 403 3.24 -31.71 -0.72
CA PRO A 403 3.06 -32.94 -1.51
C PRO A 403 1.67 -33.10 -2.13
N LEU A 404 0.68 -32.30 -1.71
CA LEU A 404 -0.69 -32.40 -2.22
C LEU A 404 -0.80 -31.90 -3.67
N SER A 405 -1.71 -32.48 -4.44
CA SER A 405 -1.94 -32.14 -5.85
C SER A 405 -2.80 -30.88 -6.05
N GLU A 406 -3.47 -30.43 -4.99
CA GLU A 406 -4.39 -29.29 -4.99
C GLU A 406 -4.06 -28.38 -3.81
N VAL A 407 -4.21 -27.07 -4.00
CA VAL A 407 -4.16 -26.10 -2.91
C VAL A 407 -5.58 -25.80 -2.42
N PRO A 408 -5.80 -25.60 -1.11
CA PRO A 408 -7.14 -25.30 -0.60
C PRO A 408 -7.64 -23.94 -1.11
N PRO A 409 -8.96 -23.68 -1.06
CA PRO A 409 -9.48 -22.35 -1.29
C PRO A 409 -8.79 -21.32 -0.39
N MET A 410 -8.29 -20.25 -1.00
CA MET A 410 -7.49 -19.23 -0.34
C MET A 410 -7.86 -17.83 -0.83
N ALA A 411 -7.77 -16.86 0.07
CA ALA A 411 -7.88 -15.46 -0.34
C ALA A 411 -6.59 -15.06 -1.06
N MET A 412 -6.72 -14.25 -2.11
CA MET A 412 -5.59 -13.69 -2.85
C MET A 412 -4.71 -12.84 -1.92
N GLY A 413 -3.39 -12.93 -2.09
CA GLY A 413 -2.44 -12.21 -1.23
C GLY A 413 -2.59 -10.69 -1.27
N ALA A 414 -3.14 -10.14 -2.36
CA ALA A 414 -3.36 -8.70 -2.53
C ALA A 414 -4.22 -8.09 -1.41
N TYR A 415 -5.19 -8.85 -0.87
CA TYR A 415 -5.96 -8.44 0.30
C TYR A 415 -6.74 -9.59 0.93
N PHE A 416 -6.78 -9.60 2.26
CA PHE A 416 -7.66 -10.50 3.01
C PHE A 416 -7.99 -9.93 4.39
N PHE A 417 -9.02 -10.48 5.02
CA PHE A 417 -9.54 -10.06 6.31
C PHE A 417 -9.52 -11.22 7.29
N LEU A 418 -9.14 -10.94 8.54
CA LEU A 418 -9.20 -11.85 9.66
C LEU A 418 -9.97 -11.21 10.82
N SER A 419 -10.70 -12.00 11.59
CA SER A 419 -11.11 -11.57 12.93
C SER A 419 -9.91 -11.53 13.88
N MET A 420 -9.99 -10.71 14.91
CA MET A 420 -8.89 -10.52 15.86
C MET A 420 -8.52 -11.80 16.64
N ASP A 421 -9.42 -12.76 16.84
CA ASP A 421 -9.09 -14.06 17.45
C ASP A 421 -8.16 -14.90 16.54
N CYS A 422 -8.33 -14.84 15.22
CA CYS A 422 -7.41 -15.46 14.26
C CYS A 422 -6.02 -14.80 14.31
N ALA A 423 -5.96 -13.46 14.39
CA ALA A 423 -4.69 -12.74 14.56
C ALA A 423 -4.00 -13.11 15.89
N LYS A 424 -4.76 -13.21 16.98
CA LYS A 424 -4.28 -13.67 18.30
C LYS A 424 -3.77 -15.11 18.26
N PHE A 425 -4.42 -16.01 17.51
CA PHE A 425 -3.94 -17.37 17.32
C PHE A 425 -2.57 -17.39 16.64
N ILE A 426 -2.39 -16.64 15.54
CA ILE A 426 -1.11 -16.54 14.83
C ILE A 426 -0.04 -15.95 15.76
N SER A 427 -0.34 -14.83 16.42
CA SER A 427 0.56 -14.16 17.36
C SER A 427 1.07 -15.11 18.47
N LYS A 428 0.16 -15.85 19.13
CA LYS A 428 0.50 -16.82 20.19
C LYS A 428 1.35 -18.00 19.70
N ASN A 429 1.23 -18.36 18.42
CA ASN A 429 1.92 -19.51 17.83
C ASN A 429 3.04 -19.13 16.86
N ARG A 430 3.45 -17.85 16.82
CA ARG A 430 4.32 -17.32 15.75
C ARG A 430 5.68 -18.03 15.59
N HIS A 431 6.21 -18.58 16.69
CA HIS A 431 7.46 -19.36 16.68
C HIS A 431 7.29 -20.83 16.24
N ARG A 432 6.04 -21.34 16.20
CA ARG A 432 5.70 -22.72 15.82
C ARG A 432 5.17 -22.81 14.39
N LEU A 433 4.51 -21.74 13.93
CA LEU A 433 3.96 -21.63 12.59
C LEU A 433 5.08 -21.44 11.57
N ARG A 434 5.18 -22.36 10.61
CA ARG A 434 6.13 -22.32 9.50
C ARG A 434 5.45 -21.79 8.25
N ASP A 435 6.21 -21.07 7.43
CA ASP A 435 5.75 -20.58 6.15
C ASP A 435 6.01 -21.57 5.01
N LEU A 436 5.47 -21.25 3.83
CA LEU A 436 5.73 -21.94 2.58
C LEU A 436 6.42 -20.99 1.60
N ASN A 437 7.74 -20.88 1.71
CA ASN A 437 8.60 -20.14 0.77
C ASN A 437 8.22 -18.65 0.63
N GLY A 438 7.80 -18.00 1.73
CA GLY A 438 7.32 -16.62 1.72
C GLY A 438 5.96 -16.40 1.05
N ILE A 439 5.28 -17.45 0.57
CA ILE A 439 4.01 -17.32 -0.14
C ILE A 439 2.87 -17.14 0.87
N ASP A 440 2.51 -15.90 1.17
CA ASP A 440 1.55 -15.54 2.22
C ASP A 440 0.12 -16.03 1.91
N ASP A 441 -0.30 -15.94 0.65
CA ASP A 441 -1.61 -16.38 0.19
C ASP A 441 -1.85 -17.89 0.26
N ILE A 442 -0.81 -18.71 0.40
CA ILE A 442 -0.93 -20.16 0.70
C ILE A 442 -0.66 -20.43 2.19
N THR A 443 0.30 -19.73 2.78
CA THR A 443 0.71 -19.93 4.17
C THR A 443 -0.41 -19.62 5.16
N ILE A 444 -1.05 -18.45 5.04
CA ILE A 444 -2.10 -18.02 5.96
C ILE A 444 -3.32 -18.95 5.94
N PRO A 445 -3.89 -19.35 4.78
CA PRO A 445 -4.99 -20.31 4.76
C PRO A 445 -4.66 -21.63 5.46
N LEU A 446 -3.44 -22.15 5.33
CA LEU A 446 -3.06 -23.40 6.01
C LEU A 446 -3.03 -23.24 7.54
N TRP A 447 -2.56 -22.09 8.04
CA TRP A 447 -2.65 -21.78 9.47
C TRP A 447 -4.10 -21.63 9.94
N MET A 448 -4.98 -21.06 9.11
CA MET A 448 -6.41 -20.97 9.40
C MET A 448 -7.09 -22.34 9.40
N LEU A 449 -6.75 -23.22 8.45
CA LEU A 449 -7.28 -24.59 8.38
C LEU A 449 -6.82 -25.45 9.56
N ALA A 450 -5.62 -25.22 10.10
CA ALA A 450 -5.14 -25.87 11.32
C ALA A 450 -6.06 -25.63 12.53
N ILE A 451 -6.82 -24.53 12.51
CA ILE A 451 -7.85 -24.23 13.51
C ILE A 451 -9.27 -24.33 12.94
N GLN A 452 -9.49 -24.98 11.80
CA GLN A 452 -10.80 -25.18 11.15
C GLN A 452 -11.51 -23.87 10.74
N VAL A 453 -10.75 -22.82 10.43
CA VAL A 453 -11.25 -21.58 9.85
C VAL A 453 -11.15 -21.68 8.33
N HIS A 454 -12.28 -21.53 7.64
CA HIS A 454 -12.37 -21.63 6.18
C HIS A 454 -12.58 -20.24 5.58
N VAL A 455 -11.98 -20.01 4.41
CA VAL A 455 -12.08 -18.72 3.72
C VAL A 455 -13.49 -18.48 3.18
N GLN A 456 -13.97 -17.25 3.30
CA GLN A 456 -15.21 -16.77 2.69
C GLN A 456 -14.90 -15.85 1.50
N HIS A 457 -15.54 -16.10 0.37
CA HIS A 457 -15.36 -15.28 -0.82
C HIS A 457 -16.15 -13.98 -0.74
N LEU A 458 -15.49 -12.85 -1.01
CA LEU A 458 -16.10 -11.53 -1.14
C LEU A 458 -16.06 -11.10 -2.63
N PRO A 459 -17.23 -10.96 -3.31
CA PRO A 459 -17.30 -10.72 -4.75
C PRO A 459 -17.06 -9.26 -5.17
N TRP A 460 -16.94 -8.35 -4.20
CA TRP A 460 -16.73 -6.92 -4.43
C TRP A 460 -15.25 -6.52 -4.31
N LEU A 461 -14.36 -7.49 -4.35
CA LEU A 461 -12.92 -7.30 -4.38
C LEU A 461 -12.40 -7.66 -5.77
N GLY A 462 -11.59 -6.79 -6.39
CA GLY A 462 -11.08 -7.00 -7.75
C GLY A 462 -9.56 -6.81 -7.85
N TYR A 463 -8.94 -7.53 -8.78
CA TYR A 463 -7.50 -7.44 -9.03
C TYR A 463 -7.25 -7.30 -10.53
N LEU A 464 -6.55 -6.24 -10.93
CA LEU A 464 -6.49 -5.81 -12.35
C LEU A 464 -5.85 -6.83 -13.30
N ARG A 465 -4.95 -7.71 -12.82
CA ARG A 465 -4.42 -8.82 -13.65
C ARG A 465 -5.43 -9.97 -13.83
N SER A 466 -6.44 -10.05 -12.99
CA SER A 466 -7.44 -11.12 -13.00
C SER A 466 -8.71 -10.71 -13.74
N GLU A 467 -9.18 -9.48 -13.56
CA GLU A 467 -10.45 -9.01 -14.12
C GLU A 467 -10.44 -7.50 -14.47
N PRO A 468 -11.30 -7.06 -15.40
CA PRO A 468 -11.49 -5.63 -15.70
C PRO A 468 -11.97 -4.82 -14.50
N CYS A 469 -11.74 -3.50 -14.55
CA CYS A 469 -12.27 -2.59 -13.53
C CYS A 469 -13.80 -2.66 -13.47
N ASN A 470 -14.35 -2.71 -12.25
CA ASN A 470 -15.79 -2.67 -11.99
C ASN A 470 -16.13 -1.58 -10.97
N ASP A 471 -17.15 -0.77 -11.25
CA ASP A 471 -17.54 0.33 -10.36
C ASP A 471 -18.04 -0.11 -8.98
N LYS A 472 -18.37 -1.39 -8.83
CA LYS A 472 -18.83 -2.00 -7.58
C LYS A 472 -17.69 -2.47 -6.68
N PHE A 473 -16.44 -2.47 -7.13
CA PHE A 473 -15.31 -2.90 -6.30
C PHE A 473 -15.09 -2.02 -5.07
N VAL A 474 -15.15 -2.58 -3.86
CA VAL A 474 -14.77 -1.87 -2.63
C VAL A 474 -13.26 -1.79 -2.51
N ALA A 475 -12.52 -2.80 -2.97
CA ALA A 475 -11.07 -2.71 -3.13
C ALA A 475 -10.65 -3.19 -4.53
N PHE A 476 -9.65 -2.50 -5.11
CA PHE A 476 -9.11 -2.83 -6.43
C PHE A 476 -7.57 -2.79 -6.41
N GLY A 477 -6.93 -3.93 -6.68
CA GLY A 477 -5.48 -4.11 -6.59
C GLY A 477 -4.72 -4.13 -7.92
N ASP A 478 -3.38 -4.13 -7.83
CA ASP A 478 -2.42 -4.08 -8.94
C ASP A 478 -2.32 -2.73 -9.66
N LEU A 479 -2.60 -1.65 -8.94
CA LEU A 479 -2.68 -0.30 -9.47
C LEU A 479 -1.35 0.46 -9.35
N SER A 480 -1.03 1.27 -10.37
CA SER A 480 0.09 2.20 -10.33
C SER A 480 -0.18 3.35 -9.33
N PRO A 481 0.86 4.05 -8.84
CA PRO A 481 0.68 5.23 -7.98
C PRO A 481 -0.23 6.30 -8.60
N LEU A 482 -0.20 6.44 -9.93
CA LEU A 482 -1.06 7.37 -10.65
C LEU A 482 -2.50 6.86 -10.68
N ALA A 483 -2.72 5.56 -10.92
CA ALA A 483 -4.04 4.96 -10.95
C ALA A 483 -4.76 5.06 -9.60
N LEU A 484 -4.06 4.84 -8.48
CA LEU A 484 -4.62 5.05 -7.13
C LEU A 484 -5.21 6.46 -6.96
N ARG A 485 -4.49 7.48 -7.45
CA ARG A 485 -4.92 8.87 -7.41
C ARG A 485 -6.04 9.19 -8.39
N GLU A 486 -6.01 8.63 -9.59
CA GLU A 486 -7.09 8.80 -10.58
C GLU A 486 -8.40 8.20 -10.07
N VAL A 487 -8.37 6.99 -9.48
CA VAL A 487 -9.53 6.38 -8.82
C VAL A 487 -10.04 7.28 -7.69
N HIS A 488 -9.13 7.81 -6.86
CA HIS A 488 -9.52 8.73 -5.79
C HIS A 488 -10.24 9.97 -6.32
N ASN A 489 -9.64 10.64 -7.30
CA ASN A 489 -10.18 11.85 -7.90
C ASN A 489 -11.51 11.60 -8.60
N ASN A 490 -11.67 10.43 -9.24
CA ASN A 490 -12.97 10.03 -9.78
C ASN A 490 -14.05 10.05 -8.69
N LEU A 491 -13.77 9.47 -7.53
CA LEU A 491 -14.75 9.40 -6.44
C LEU A 491 -14.99 10.77 -5.77
N GLN A 492 -13.94 11.58 -5.58
CA GLN A 492 -14.06 12.94 -5.04
C GLN A 492 -14.93 13.84 -5.93
N GLU A 493 -14.77 13.71 -7.25
CA GLU A 493 -15.55 14.45 -8.24
C GLU A 493 -16.90 13.79 -8.57
N GLN A 494 -17.35 12.82 -7.77
CA GLN A 494 -18.62 12.09 -7.96
C GLN A 494 -18.75 11.39 -9.32
N ARG A 495 -17.61 11.06 -9.96
CA ARG A 495 -17.53 10.25 -11.18
C ARG A 495 -17.56 8.77 -10.82
N ARG A 496 -17.77 7.94 -11.85
CA ARG A 496 -17.69 6.47 -11.75
C ARG A 496 -16.27 6.05 -11.33
N PHE A 497 -16.15 5.02 -10.49
CA PHE A 497 -14.87 4.51 -9.99
C PHE A 497 -13.90 4.19 -11.14
N CYS A 498 -14.40 3.52 -12.17
CA CYS A 498 -13.63 3.13 -13.36
C CYS A 498 -13.61 4.19 -14.47
N GLN A 499 -14.01 5.43 -14.20
CA GLN A 499 -14.02 6.49 -15.21
C GLN A 499 -12.61 6.72 -15.77
N GLY A 500 -12.47 6.65 -17.09
CA GLY A 500 -11.18 6.83 -17.77
C GLY A 500 -10.17 5.69 -17.53
N PHE A 501 -10.67 4.51 -17.16
CA PHE A 501 -9.87 3.31 -16.98
C PHE A 501 -9.21 2.88 -18.30
N GLU A 502 -7.88 2.86 -18.31
CA GLU A 502 -7.06 2.26 -19.37
C GLU A 502 -6.12 1.23 -18.74
N ARG A 503 -6.41 -0.06 -18.96
CA ARG A 503 -5.76 -1.19 -18.27
C ARG A 503 -4.24 -1.04 -18.15
N ASN A 504 -3.56 -0.86 -19.28
CA ASN A 504 -2.10 -0.87 -19.32
C ASN A 504 -1.46 0.40 -18.73
N LEU A 505 -2.24 1.50 -18.63
CA LEU A 505 -1.79 2.74 -18.01
C LEU A 505 -2.07 2.75 -16.49
N TRP A 506 -3.10 2.00 -16.07
CA TRP A 506 -3.45 1.84 -14.67
C TRP A 506 -2.65 0.74 -13.98
N LEU A 507 -2.24 -0.29 -14.70
CA LEU A 507 -1.47 -1.42 -14.17
C LEU A 507 -0.12 -0.96 -13.61
N LYS A 508 0.22 -1.40 -12.40
CA LYS A 508 1.57 -1.15 -11.87
C LYS A 508 2.61 -1.82 -12.76
N ALA A 509 3.73 -1.13 -12.99
CA ALA A 509 4.85 -1.72 -13.70
C ALA A 509 5.27 -3.02 -12.99
N SER A 510 5.49 -4.09 -13.76
CA SER A 510 6.13 -5.27 -13.21
C SER A 510 7.54 -4.88 -12.80
N ASN A 511 7.85 -4.94 -11.50
CA ASN A 511 9.23 -4.94 -11.02
C ASN A 511 9.86 -6.25 -11.49
N GLY A 512 10.29 -6.27 -12.75
CA GLY A 512 11.09 -7.34 -13.32
C GLY A 512 12.44 -7.31 -12.61
N ALA A 513 12.51 -7.85 -11.39
CA ALA A 513 13.80 -8.17 -10.81
C ALA A 513 14.36 -9.28 -11.68
N LYS A 514 15.26 -8.90 -12.60
CA LYS A 514 16.23 -9.81 -13.14
C LYS A 514 16.98 -10.34 -11.92
N GLN A 515 16.72 -11.59 -11.58
CA GLN A 515 17.49 -12.31 -10.59
C GLN A 515 18.86 -12.52 -11.24
N ASN A 516 19.78 -11.59 -11.01
CA ASN A 516 21.18 -11.81 -11.32
C ASN A 516 21.73 -12.57 -10.12
N ASP A 517 22.18 -13.80 -10.36
CA ASP A 517 22.82 -14.69 -9.36
C ASP A 517 24.17 -14.15 -8.82
N LEU A 518 24.48 -12.87 -9.01
CA LEU A 518 25.71 -12.19 -8.57
C LEU A 518 25.52 -11.26 -7.36
N TYR A 519 24.30 -11.13 -6.85
CA TYR A 519 23.97 -10.21 -5.76
C TYR A 519 23.23 -10.91 -4.63
N THR A 520 23.67 -10.66 -3.40
CA THR A 520 23.01 -11.12 -2.17
C THR A 520 22.35 -9.94 -1.46
N TYR A 521 21.25 -10.20 -0.76
CA TYR A 521 20.63 -9.20 0.11
C TYR A 521 21.21 -9.30 1.51
N ARG A 522 21.60 -8.17 2.10
CA ARG A 522 21.99 -8.06 3.50
C ARG A 522 21.16 -7.01 4.20
N VAL A 523 20.97 -7.17 5.51
CA VAL A 523 20.32 -6.15 6.34
C VAL A 523 21.05 -4.83 6.16
N LEU A 524 20.30 -3.78 5.84
CA LEU A 524 20.84 -2.44 5.67
C LEU A 524 21.51 -2.03 7.00
N PRO A 525 22.83 -1.79 7.01
CA PRO A 525 23.57 -1.55 8.23
C PRO A 525 23.07 -0.28 8.94
N TRP A 526 23.12 -0.34 10.27
CA TRP A 526 22.81 0.77 11.15
C TRP A 526 24.10 1.42 11.61
N TYR A 527 24.26 2.71 11.31
CA TYR A 527 25.41 3.52 11.72
C TYR A 527 24.92 4.58 12.71
N PRO A 528 24.81 4.27 14.01
CA PRO A 528 24.36 5.24 14.99
C PRO A 528 25.42 6.31 15.16
N GLU A 529 25.05 7.55 14.86
CA GLU A 529 25.90 8.72 15.09
C GLU A 529 25.34 9.53 16.26
N GLN A 530 26.23 10.15 17.03
CA GLN A 530 25.83 11.06 18.10
C GLN A 530 25.73 12.48 17.58
N LEU A 531 24.70 13.20 18.02
CA LEU A 531 24.58 14.62 17.78
C LEU A 531 25.66 15.40 18.54
N GLN A 532 26.34 16.28 17.83
CA GLN A 532 27.26 17.26 18.37
C GLN A 532 26.57 18.63 18.37
N PHE A 533 26.86 19.42 19.41
CA PHE A 533 26.26 20.74 19.61
C PHE A 533 27.38 21.72 19.97
N ASP A 534 27.56 22.73 19.13
CA ASP A 534 28.49 23.85 19.36
C ASP A 534 27.71 25.15 19.45
N PHE A 535 28.22 26.13 20.20
CA PHE A 535 27.54 27.39 20.47
C PHE A 535 28.43 28.58 20.12
N VAL A 536 27.81 29.64 19.59
CA VAL A 536 28.47 30.93 19.33
C VAL A 536 27.54 32.04 19.84
N ILE A 537 28.08 32.94 20.67
CA ILE A 537 27.38 34.14 21.13
C ILE A 537 27.78 35.31 20.24
N LEU A 538 26.80 36.04 19.74
CA LEU A 538 26.97 37.28 19.02
C LEU A 538 26.26 38.40 19.79
N ASN A 539 26.83 39.61 19.75
CA ASN A 539 26.31 40.81 20.41
C ASN A 539 26.13 40.66 21.93
N ALA A 540 27.07 40.02 22.63
CA ALA A 540 27.02 39.79 24.08
C ALA A 540 26.81 41.08 24.90
N ASP A 541 27.24 42.23 24.37
CA ASP A 541 27.17 43.53 25.03
C ASP A 541 25.79 44.20 24.95
N ASN A 542 24.89 43.71 24.09
CA ASN A 542 23.56 44.28 23.90
C ASN A 542 22.49 43.20 23.99
N VAL A 543 21.70 43.22 25.06
CA VAL A 543 20.70 42.17 25.33
C VAL A 543 19.53 42.16 24.37
N ASP A 544 19.17 43.30 23.77
CA ASP A 544 18.13 43.35 22.75
C ASP A 544 18.59 42.71 21.43
N MET A 545 19.91 42.71 21.17
CA MET A 545 20.54 42.12 19.98
C MET A 545 21.26 40.79 20.26
N LEU A 546 21.19 40.27 21.48
CA LEU A 546 21.88 39.05 21.89
C LEU A 546 21.39 37.89 21.03
N GLN A 547 22.33 37.18 20.40
CA GLN A 547 22.05 36.03 19.57
C GLN A 547 22.94 34.87 19.98
N ILE A 548 22.32 33.73 20.26
CA ILE A 548 23.04 32.47 20.48
C ILE A 548 22.80 31.61 19.24
N THR A 549 23.84 31.25 18.52
CA THR A 549 23.75 30.33 17.39
C THR A 549 24.26 28.96 17.80
N THR A 550 23.41 27.95 17.66
CA THR A 550 23.81 26.55 17.86
C THR A 550 24.04 25.87 16.53
N THR A 551 25.18 25.21 16.43
CA THR A 551 25.50 24.33 15.32
C THR A 551 25.23 22.89 15.76
N ILE A 552 24.38 22.17 15.03
CA ILE A 552 24.07 20.76 15.25
C ILE A 552 24.72 19.97 14.13
N SER A 553 25.55 18.98 14.45
CA SER A 553 26.28 18.17 13.47
C SER A 553 26.36 16.71 13.90
N THR A 554 26.92 15.88 13.01
CA THR A 554 27.35 14.52 13.33
C THR A 554 28.79 14.32 12.83
N PRO A 555 29.52 13.28 13.25
CA PRO A 555 30.90 13.05 12.80
C PRO A 555 31.08 12.97 11.28
N THR A 556 30.02 12.61 10.54
CA THR A 556 30.09 12.42 9.08
C THR A 556 29.31 13.45 8.27
N HIS A 557 28.53 14.34 8.91
CA HIS A 557 27.70 15.33 8.23
C HIS A 557 27.97 16.76 8.70
N ALA A 558 27.91 17.70 7.74
CA ALA A 558 28.09 19.12 8.02
C ALA A 558 27.01 19.65 8.97
N GLY A 559 27.40 20.61 9.81
CA GLY A 559 26.51 21.19 10.80
C GLY A 559 25.45 22.13 10.24
N ILE A 560 24.26 22.09 10.84
CA ILE A 560 23.18 23.04 10.60
C ILE A 560 23.13 24.07 11.73
N LYS A 561 22.79 25.32 11.42
CA LYS A 561 22.79 26.42 12.38
C LYS A 561 21.37 26.83 12.73
N VAL A 562 21.08 26.94 14.02
CA VAL A 562 19.81 27.43 14.56
C VAL A 562 20.10 28.60 15.51
N SER A 563 19.50 29.75 15.22
CA SER A 563 19.69 30.96 16.03
C SER A 563 18.58 31.15 17.05
N TYR A 564 18.97 31.53 18.26
CA TYR A 564 18.14 31.90 19.38
C TYR A 564 18.29 33.40 19.66
N PHE A 565 17.16 34.10 19.70
CA PHE A 565 17.09 35.50 20.11
C PHE A 565 16.24 35.61 21.37
N PRO A 566 16.83 35.72 22.57
CA PRO A 566 16.09 35.75 23.83
C PRO A 566 15.07 36.89 23.93
N SER A 567 15.26 37.98 23.16
CA SER A 567 14.33 39.10 23.06
C SER A 567 13.05 38.76 22.26
N ASN A 568 13.09 37.74 21.39
CA ASN A 568 12.02 37.42 20.45
C ASN A 568 11.30 36.10 20.74
N GLU A 569 11.93 35.16 21.43
CA GLU A 569 11.34 33.83 21.70
C GLU A 569 11.78 33.26 23.04
N THR A 570 11.03 32.27 23.54
CA THR A 570 11.43 31.53 24.74
C THR A 570 12.44 30.44 24.39
N PHE A 571 13.27 30.08 25.38
CA PHE A 571 14.22 28.97 25.23
C PHE A 571 13.53 27.62 24.90
N SER A 572 12.29 27.42 25.37
CA SER A 572 11.53 26.22 25.04
C SER A 572 11.12 26.16 23.56
N VAL A 573 10.72 27.30 22.98
CA VAL A 573 10.40 27.39 21.54
C VAL A 573 11.65 27.15 20.71
N TYR A 574 12.75 27.80 21.08
CA TYR A 574 14.05 27.60 20.45
C TYR A 574 14.52 26.14 20.47
N THR A 575 14.47 25.45 21.61
CA THR A 575 14.92 24.05 21.72
C THR A 575 14.04 23.07 20.95
N ARG A 576 12.75 23.37 20.78
CA ARG A 576 11.88 22.61 19.86
C ARG A 576 12.31 22.77 18.41
N ARG A 577 12.65 23.99 17.97
CA ARG A 577 13.20 24.21 16.62
C ARG A 577 14.53 23.48 16.42
N VAL A 578 15.42 23.51 17.42
CA VAL A 578 16.67 22.72 17.41
C VAL A 578 16.38 21.23 17.23
N CYS A 579 15.40 20.68 17.95
CA CYS A 579 14.98 19.29 17.81
C CYS A 579 14.44 18.98 16.40
N ALA A 580 13.54 19.81 15.87
CA ALA A 580 12.96 19.61 14.55
C ALA A 580 14.02 19.65 13.44
N GLU A 581 14.95 20.59 13.53
CA GLU A 581 16.05 20.72 12.58
C GLU A 581 17.03 19.54 12.67
N ALA A 582 17.29 19.02 13.88
CA ALA A 582 18.06 17.80 14.08
C ALA A 582 17.35 16.57 13.48
N ARG A 583 16.03 16.44 13.68
CA ARG A 583 15.23 15.34 13.11
C ARG A 583 15.16 15.38 11.60
N LEU A 584 15.09 16.57 11.00
CA LEU A 584 15.08 16.73 9.56
C LEU A 584 16.45 16.40 8.96
N SER A 585 17.52 16.88 9.59
CA SER A 585 18.88 16.83 9.03
C SER A 585 19.61 15.52 9.36
N PHE A 586 19.35 14.93 10.52
CA PHE A 586 20.03 13.74 11.05
C PHE A 586 19.04 12.75 11.69
N PRO A 587 17.99 12.30 10.97
CA PRO A 587 16.93 11.46 11.51
C PRO A 587 17.43 10.17 12.16
N SER A 588 18.46 9.50 11.64
CA SER A 588 18.97 8.27 12.28
C SER A 588 19.71 8.56 13.59
N ALA A 589 20.39 9.71 13.69
CA ALA A 589 21.10 10.13 14.90
C ALA A 589 20.14 10.54 16.03
N VAL A 590 18.99 11.12 15.68
CA VAL A 590 17.91 11.41 16.65
C VAL A 590 17.17 10.12 17.04
N ASN A 591 16.89 9.26 16.08
CA ASN A 591 16.08 8.05 16.24
C ASN A 591 14.72 8.39 16.92
N SER A 592 14.31 7.65 17.95
CA SER A 592 13.08 7.86 18.71
C SER A 592 13.23 8.85 19.88
N THR A 593 14.32 9.61 19.95
CA THR A 593 14.57 10.54 21.06
C THR A 593 13.51 11.66 21.07
N ALA A 594 12.86 11.88 22.21
CA ALA A 594 11.88 12.94 22.39
C ALA A 594 12.55 14.33 22.38
N CYS A 595 11.82 15.37 21.93
CA CYS A 595 12.37 16.73 21.93
C CYS A 595 12.63 17.25 23.35
N THR A 596 11.90 16.76 24.36
CA THR A 596 12.20 17.00 25.78
C THR A 596 13.60 16.51 26.19
N GLU A 597 14.05 15.38 25.67
CA GLU A 597 15.39 14.85 25.96
C GLU A 597 16.48 15.63 25.22
N ILE A 598 16.23 15.99 23.95
CA ILE A 598 17.14 16.88 23.20
C ILE A 598 17.26 18.24 23.90
N ARG A 599 16.15 18.79 24.40
CA ARG A 599 16.16 20.03 25.19
C ARG A 599 17.09 19.94 26.39
N LYS A 600 17.01 18.86 27.20
CA LYS A 600 17.90 18.66 28.35
C LYS A 600 19.38 18.63 27.94
N VAL A 601 19.70 17.99 26.82
CA VAL A 601 21.06 17.96 26.27
C VAL A 601 21.53 19.35 25.88
N VAL A 602 20.69 20.14 25.19
CA VAL A 602 21.02 21.51 24.79
C VAL A 602 21.20 22.41 26.02
N GLU A 603 20.33 22.31 27.03
CA GLU A 603 20.43 23.05 28.29
C GLU A 603 21.76 22.77 28.99
N SER A 604 22.10 21.49 29.16
CA SER A 604 23.34 21.08 29.82
C SER A 604 24.58 21.56 29.07
N LYS A 605 24.61 21.40 27.73
CA LYS A 605 25.78 21.82 26.94
C LYS A 605 25.93 23.34 26.87
N LEU A 606 24.82 24.09 26.77
CA LEU A 606 24.86 25.55 26.79
C LEU A 606 25.31 26.07 28.16
N HIS A 607 24.92 25.42 29.25
CA HIS A 607 25.40 25.75 30.59
C HIS A 607 26.91 25.56 30.71
N ASN A 608 27.44 24.40 30.29
CA ASN A 608 28.89 24.14 30.31
C ASN A 608 29.68 25.16 29.46
N PHE A 609 29.19 25.45 28.26
CA PHE A 609 29.79 26.46 27.38
C PHE A 609 29.85 27.85 28.03
N ARG A 610 28.82 28.22 28.80
CA ARG A 610 28.82 29.47 29.58
C ARG A 610 29.88 29.46 30.68
N GLU A 611 30.02 28.37 31.43
CA GLU A 611 31.03 28.26 32.48
C GLU A 611 32.45 28.34 31.90
N ASP A 612 32.71 27.69 30.76
CA ASP A 612 34.00 27.75 30.06
C ASP A 612 34.33 29.18 29.59
N LEU A 613 33.34 29.92 29.07
CA LEU A 613 33.49 31.33 28.71
C LEU A 613 33.88 32.18 29.92
N VAL A 614 33.16 32.03 31.04
CA VAL A 614 33.44 32.76 32.29
C VAL A 614 34.83 32.43 32.81
N ALA A 615 35.24 31.16 32.76
CA ALA A 615 36.57 30.73 33.18
C ALA A 615 37.70 31.21 32.25
N SER A 616 37.40 31.46 30.97
CA SER A 616 38.37 31.99 30.00
C SER A 616 38.58 33.52 30.08
N GLU A 617 37.63 34.24 30.70
CA GLU A 617 37.68 35.69 30.94
C GLU A 617 38.26 36.07 32.32
N THR A 618 38.40 35.09 33.23
CA THR A 618 39.11 35.20 34.52
C THR A 618 40.56 34.77 34.40
#